data_AF-M7BFK6-F1
#
_entry.id   AF-M7BFK6-F1
#
_cell.length_a   1.000
_cell.length_b   1.000
_cell.length_c   1.000
_cell.angle_alpha   90.00
_cell.angle_beta   90.00
_cell.angle_gamma   90.00
#
_symmetry.space_group_name_H-M   'P 1'
#
loop_
_entity.id
_entity.type
_entity.pdbx_description
1 polymer ?
#
loop_
_entity_poly.entity_id
_entity_poly.type
_entity_poly.pdbx_seq_one_letter_code
_entity_poly.pdbx_strand_id
1 'polypeptide(L)'
;QTRSSLLPISKQVERKYCVPAKGFEYLYSHPGPNSLVVSAANEEEQAGETQPNSQKQGWQEAGFIWQKKLFICQPPVMMANHQALLGRYDFNVWQSVAKFADSLPEDTSQEFLAILDEGRNVAKASLWAASDAVDSAARSITMAMSMRRASWLMSSGISTEAQQSIHNLPFDGLALFAEQRDTRLHGL
;
A
#
# COMPACT_ATOMS: atom_id res chain seq x y z
N GLN A 1 0.48 20.70 26.68
CA GLN A 1 -0.25 20.16 25.51
C GLN A 1 0.68 19.22 24.76
N THR A 2 0.40 17.92 24.78
CA THR A 2 1.25 16.90 24.17
C THR A 2 0.73 16.62 22.77
N ARG A 3 1.37 17.18 21.73
CA ARG A 3 1.01 16.91 20.33
C ARG A 3 1.60 15.58 19.89
N SER A 4 0.71 14.59 19.81
CA SER A 4 0.72 13.37 19.00
C SER A 4 1.99 13.12 18.17
N SER A 5 2.98 12.49 18.78
CA SER A 5 3.89 11.61 18.06
C SER A 5 3.19 10.26 17.93
N LEU A 6 2.63 9.98 16.74
CA LEU A 6 2.30 8.60 16.41
C LEU A 6 3.62 7.84 16.40
N LEU A 7 3.74 6.87 17.30
CA LEU A 7 4.92 6.01 17.35
C LEU A 7 5.07 5.36 15.97
N PRO A 8 6.29 5.36 15.37
CA PRO A 8 6.55 4.56 14.20
C PRO A 8 6.11 3.11 14.50
N ILE A 9 5.69 2.38 13.47
CA ILE A 9 5.37 0.95 13.53
C ILE A 9 6.35 0.32 14.51
N SER A 10 5.82 -0.34 15.55
CA SER A 10 6.67 -1.00 16.54
C SER A 10 7.72 -1.79 15.76
N LYS A 11 9.01 -1.52 15.97
CA LYS A 11 10.12 -2.21 15.27
C LYS A 11 9.98 -3.74 15.33
N GLN A 12 9.19 -4.23 16.29
CA GLN A 12 8.80 -5.62 16.46
C GLN A 12 7.87 -6.15 15.34
N VAL A 13 6.91 -5.35 14.85
CA VAL A 13 5.98 -5.72 13.78
C VAL A 13 6.71 -5.77 12.43
N GLU A 14 7.57 -4.78 12.14
CA GLU A 14 8.42 -4.81 10.94
C GLU A 14 9.32 -6.06 10.92
N ARG A 15 10.01 -6.37 12.02
CA ARG A 15 10.86 -7.57 12.08
C ARG A 15 10.09 -8.88 11.95
N LYS A 16 8.82 -8.92 12.40
CA LYS A 16 8.05 -10.16 12.47
C LYS A 16 7.35 -10.50 11.15
N TYR A 17 6.94 -9.49 10.38
CA TYR A 17 6.10 -9.69 9.19
C TYR A 17 6.69 -9.14 7.89
N CYS A 18 7.84 -8.45 7.93
CA CYS A 18 8.51 -8.02 6.72
C CYS A 18 9.14 -9.23 6.00
N VAL A 19 8.54 -9.60 4.87
CA VAL A 19 9.12 -10.53 3.91
C VAL A 19 9.71 -9.68 2.79
N PRO A 20 11.05 -9.55 2.69
CA PRO A 20 11.66 -8.77 1.62
C PRO A 20 11.32 -9.42 0.28
N ALA A 21 10.47 -8.78 -0.52
CA ALA A 21 10.15 -9.22 -1.86
C ALA A 21 10.81 -8.27 -2.85
N LYS A 22 11.81 -8.79 -3.57
CA LYS A 22 12.54 -8.04 -4.61
C LYS A 22 11.55 -7.51 -5.66
N GLY A 23 11.55 -6.19 -5.90
CA GLY A 23 10.63 -5.51 -6.82
C GLY A 23 9.36 -4.92 -6.17
N PHE A 24 9.16 -5.12 -4.86
CA PHE A 24 8.02 -4.55 -4.12
C PHE A 24 8.47 -3.60 -3.00
N GLU A 25 9.70 -3.13 -3.03
CA GLU A 25 10.30 -2.24 -2.02
C GLU A 25 9.50 -0.94 -1.85
N TYR A 26 8.77 -0.52 -2.89
CA TYR A 26 7.87 0.62 -2.84
C TYR A 26 6.69 0.47 -1.87
N LEU A 27 6.27 -0.76 -1.56
CA LEU A 27 5.24 -1.02 -0.55
C LEU A 27 5.76 -0.73 0.87
N TYR A 28 7.08 -0.70 1.04
CA TYR A 28 7.78 -0.52 2.32
C TYR A 28 8.45 0.85 2.43
N SER A 29 8.48 1.63 1.34
CA SER A 29 9.20 2.89 1.24
C SER A 29 8.21 4.05 1.04
N HIS A 30 8.51 5.22 1.60
CA HIS A 30 7.71 6.41 1.32
C HIS A 30 8.12 7.01 -0.02
N PRO A 31 7.22 7.07 -1.03
CA PRO A 31 7.55 7.78 -2.25
C PRO A 31 7.72 9.26 -1.91
N GLY A 32 8.93 9.76 -2.15
CA GLY A 32 9.23 11.18 -2.15
C GLY A 32 8.55 11.86 -3.35
N PRO A 33 8.31 13.17 -3.28
CA PRO A 33 7.96 13.93 -4.47
C PRO A 33 9.17 13.93 -5.43
N ASN A 34 8.94 13.67 -6.73
CA ASN A 34 10.02 13.61 -7.72
C ASN A 34 10.74 14.94 -7.92
N SER A 35 12.06 14.87 -8.12
CA SER A 35 12.93 16.04 -8.25
C SER A 35 12.48 17.02 -9.35
N LEU A 36 12.16 16.54 -10.56
CA LEU A 36 11.86 17.43 -11.69
C LEU A 36 10.51 18.15 -11.57
N VAL A 37 9.50 17.48 -11.05
CA VAL A 37 8.17 18.07 -10.81
C VAL A 37 8.21 19.06 -9.64
N VAL A 38 9.02 18.77 -8.62
CA VAL A 38 9.30 19.70 -7.51
C VAL A 38 10.09 20.91 -7.99
N SER A 39 11.06 20.72 -8.89
CA SER A 39 11.81 21.83 -9.49
C SER A 39 10.91 22.75 -10.31
N ALA A 40 10.03 22.21 -11.17
CA ALA A 40 9.10 23.02 -11.97
C ALA A 40 8.12 23.82 -11.10
N ALA A 41 7.57 23.22 -10.03
CA ALA A 41 6.70 23.94 -9.09
C ALA A 41 7.44 25.04 -8.32
N ASN A 42 8.72 24.84 -8.00
CA ASN A 42 9.55 25.87 -7.35
C ASN A 42 9.88 27.04 -8.30
N GLU A 43 10.02 26.77 -9.60
CA GLU A 43 10.24 27.80 -10.63
C GLU A 43 8.97 28.65 -10.85
N GLU A 44 7.80 28.02 -10.86
CA GLU A 44 6.50 28.71 -10.98
C GLU A 44 6.15 29.51 -9.70
N GLU A 45 6.56 29.04 -8.52
CA GLU A 45 6.49 29.80 -7.26
C GLU A 45 7.42 31.03 -7.27
N GLN A 46 8.56 30.95 -7.95
CA GLN A 46 9.44 32.12 -8.17
C GLN A 46 8.88 33.09 -9.23
N ALA A 47 8.01 32.62 -10.13
CA ALA A 47 7.37 33.42 -11.18
C ALA A 47 6.19 34.28 -10.66
N GLY A 48 5.78 34.12 -9.39
CA GLY A 48 4.91 35.07 -8.69
C GLY A 48 3.40 34.79 -8.77
N GLU A 49 2.98 33.59 -9.17
CA GLU A 49 1.55 33.24 -9.17
C GLU A 49 0.95 33.18 -7.75
N THR A 50 -0.12 33.96 -7.58
CA THR A 50 -0.65 34.42 -6.29
C THR A 50 -1.77 33.52 -5.78
N GLN A 51 -1.45 32.30 -5.34
CA GLN A 51 -2.40 31.58 -4.49
C GLN A 51 -2.44 32.24 -3.10
N PRO A 52 -3.62 32.50 -2.50
CA PRO A 52 -3.69 33.02 -1.15
C PRO A 52 -3.01 32.05 -0.18
N ASN A 53 -2.05 32.57 0.59
CA ASN A 53 -1.13 31.79 1.43
C ASN A 53 -1.84 30.79 2.35
N SER A 54 -3.06 31.11 2.81
CA SER A 54 -3.89 30.26 3.65
C SER A 54 -4.43 29.00 2.95
N GLN A 55 -4.70 29.07 1.64
CA GLN A 55 -5.23 27.93 0.87
C GLN A 55 -4.11 26.94 0.52
N LYS A 56 -2.93 27.43 0.11
CA LYS A 56 -1.73 26.61 -0.12
C LYS A 56 -1.32 25.85 1.15
N GLN A 57 -1.36 26.53 2.31
CA GLN A 57 -1.09 25.91 3.61
C GLN A 57 -2.09 24.79 3.95
N GLY A 58 -3.38 24.98 3.62
CA GLY A 58 -4.40 23.94 3.80
C GLY A 58 -4.14 22.68 2.98
N TRP A 59 -3.69 22.81 1.73
CA TRP A 59 -3.36 21.68 0.87
C TRP A 59 -2.07 20.96 1.28
N GLN A 60 -1.08 21.69 1.81
CA GLN A 60 0.12 21.08 2.38
C GLN A 60 -0.19 20.24 3.62
N GLU A 61 -1.04 20.75 4.53
CA GLU A 61 -1.51 19.99 5.69
C GLU A 61 -2.30 18.75 5.27
N ALA A 62 -3.16 18.88 4.24
CA ALA A 62 -3.86 17.73 3.66
C ALA A 62 -2.87 16.69 3.12
N GLY A 63 -1.85 17.10 2.37
CA GLY A 63 -0.80 16.21 1.86
C GLY A 63 -0.07 15.44 2.97
N PHE A 64 0.20 16.10 4.10
CA PHE A 64 0.80 15.47 5.29
C PHE A 64 -0.16 14.48 5.98
N ILE A 65 -1.44 14.80 6.08
CA ILE A 65 -2.48 13.89 6.59
C ILE A 65 -2.55 12.61 5.73
N TRP A 66 -2.50 12.75 4.40
CA TRP A 66 -2.53 11.60 3.50
C TRP A 66 -1.25 10.76 3.56
N GLN A 67 -0.09 11.39 3.75
CA GLN A 67 1.16 10.68 4.00
C GLN A 67 1.10 9.84 5.29
N LYS A 68 0.54 10.38 6.37
CA LYS A 68 0.29 9.62 7.60
C LYS A 68 -0.66 8.44 7.36
N LYS A 69 -1.66 8.60 6.50
CA LYS A 69 -2.59 7.53 6.18
C LYS A 69 -1.94 6.39 5.38
N LEU A 70 -1.06 6.71 4.43
CA LEU A 70 -0.18 5.74 3.77
C LEU A 70 0.62 4.92 4.79
N PHE A 71 1.22 5.57 5.78
CA PHE A 71 1.99 4.91 6.84
C PHE A 71 1.16 3.92 7.66
N ILE A 72 -0.09 4.28 8.00
CA ILE A 72 -1.00 3.42 8.76
C ILE A 72 -1.45 2.20 7.94
N CYS A 73 -1.50 2.31 6.61
CA CYS A 73 -1.94 1.22 5.73
C CYS A 73 -0.85 0.19 5.40
N GLN A 74 0.45 0.49 5.64
CA GLN A 74 1.54 -0.45 5.33
C GLN A 74 1.57 -1.71 6.22
N PRO A 75 1.44 -1.64 7.56
CA PRO A 75 1.51 -2.84 8.41
C PRO A 75 0.44 -3.90 8.10
N PRO A 76 -0.85 -3.54 7.86
CA PRO A 76 -1.85 -4.52 7.44
C PRO A 76 -1.46 -5.29 6.16
N VAL A 77 -0.82 -4.64 5.18
CA VAL A 77 -0.31 -5.32 3.97
C VAL A 77 0.72 -6.40 4.34
N MET A 78 1.67 -6.07 5.21
CA MET A 78 2.71 -7.01 5.63
C MET A 78 2.11 -8.19 6.40
N MET A 79 1.20 -7.91 7.32
CA MET A 79 0.49 -8.94 8.09
C MET A 79 -0.32 -9.85 7.18
N ALA A 80 -1.06 -9.28 6.22
CA ALA A 80 -1.87 -10.04 5.29
C ALA A 80 -1.01 -10.91 4.35
N ASN A 81 0.12 -10.39 3.86
CA ASN A 81 1.06 -11.18 3.07
C ASN A 81 1.64 -12.36 3.88
N HIS A 82 2.01 -12.12 5.14
CA HIS A 82 2.47 -13.18 6.03
C HIS A 82 1.38 -14.22 6.31
N GLN A 83 0.14 -13.77 6.55
CA GLN A 83 -1.01 -14.66 6.74
C GLN A 83 -1.32 -15.49 5.50
N ALA A 84 -1.20 -14.93 4.28
CA ALA A 84 -1.37 -15.69 3.05
C ALA A 84 -0.29 -16.79 2.90
N LEU A 85 0.96 -16.48 3.28
CA LEU A 85 2.06 -17.44 3.26
C LEU A 85 1.82 -18.59 4.25
N LEU A 86 1.36 -18.28 5.47
CA LEU A 86 0.98 -19.27 6.47
C LEU A 86 -0.21 -20.11 6.01
N GLY A 87 -1.29 -19.49 5.53
CA GLY A 87 -2.47 -20.22 5.03
C GLY A 87 -2.16 -21.17 3.88
N ARG A 88 -1.25 -20.78 2.97
CA ARG A 88 -0.75 -21.68 1.91
C ARG A 88 0.05 -22.85 2.48
N TYR A 89 0.88 -22.61 3.48
CA TYR A 89 1.63 -23.67 4.14
C TYR A 89 0.69 -24.64 4.85
N ASP A 90 -0.27 -24.14 5.62
CA ASP A 90 -1.27 -24.95 6.32
C ASP A 90 -2.09 -25.80 5.34
N PHE A 91 -2.51 -25.24 4.21
CA PHE A 91 -3.19 -25.99 3.16
C PHE A 91 -2.34 -27.16 2.64
N ASN A 92 -1.04 -26.94 2.39
CA ASN A 92 -0.12 -27.98 1.93
C ASN A 92 0.14 -29.06 2.99
N VAL A 93 0.15 -28.67 4.28
CA VAL A 93 0.24 -29.61 5.40
C VAL A 93 -0.99 -30.52 5.41
N TRP A 94 -2.20 -29.96 5.35
CA TRP A 94 -3.43 -30.76 5.29
C TRP A 94 -3.51 -31.65 4.05
N GLN A 95 -2.97 -31.21 2.91
CA GLN A 95 -2.84 -32.04 1.72
C GLN A 95 -1.85 -33.20 1.92
N SER A 96 -0.79 -32.99 2.72
CA SER A 96 0.16 -34.05 3.06
C SER A 96 -0.42 -35.04 4.07
N VAL A 97 -1.17 -34.55 5.07
CA VAL A 97 -1.90 -35.36 6.05
C VAL A 97 -2.90 -36.28 5.35
N ALA A 98 -3.51 -35.83 4.25
CA ALA A 98 -4.42 -36.63 3.43
C ALA A 98 -3.89 -37.98 2.98
N LYS A 99 -2.56 -38.10 2.81
CA LYS A 99 -1.92 -39.34 2.36
C LYS A 99 -2.02 -40.46 3.39
N PHE A 100 -2.32 -40.15 4.65
CA PHE A 100 -2.50 -41.12 5.72
C PHE A 100 -3.94 -41.65 5.81
N ALA A 101 -4.90 -41.07 5.08
CA ALA A 101 -6.31 -41.46 5.13
C ALA A 101 -6.50 -42.96 4.84
N ASP A 102 -5.81 -43.48 3.82
CA ASP A 102 -5.94 -44.87 3.38
C ASP A 102 -5.25 -45.87 4.33
N SER A 103 -4.45 -45.39 5.28
CA SER A 103 -3.72 -46.22 6.26
C SER A 103 -4.47 -46.38 7.59
N LEU A 104 -5.62 -45.72 7.75
CA LEU A 104 -6.36 -45.71 9.00
C LEU A 104 -7.34 -46.89 9.10
N PRO A 105 -7.55 -47.41 10.31
CA PRO A 105 -8.66 -48.32 10.60
C PRO A 105 -10.04 -47.72 10.23
N GLU A 106 -10.96 -48.58 9.77
CA GLU A 106 -12.27 -48.16 9.23
C GLU A 106 -13.11 -47.37 10.26
N ASP A 107 -13.00 -47.72 11.54
CA ASP A 107 -13.68 -47.08 12.67
C ASP A 107 -13.21 -45.64 12.95
N THR A 108 -11.99 -45.27 12.56
CA THR A 108 -11.41 -43.93 12.77
C THR A 108 -11.30 -43.10 11.48
N SER A 109 -11.45 -43.74 10.32
CA SER A 109 -11.29 -43.11 9.01
C SER A 109 -12.27 -41.95 8.79
N GLN A 110 -13.53 -42.11 9.20
CA GLN A 110 -14.55 -41.07 9.01
C GLN A 110 -14.27 -39.80 9.84
N GLU A 111 -13.86 -39.95 11.10
CA GLU A 111 -13.50 -38.83 11.97
C GLU A 111 -12.26 -38.10 11.44
N PHE A 112 -11.26 -38.86 10.99
CA PHE A 112 -10.06 -38.29 10.39
C PHE A 112 -10.38 -37.47 9.12
N LEU A 113 -11.21 -38.01 8.23
CA LEU A 113 -11.61 -37.30 7.02
C LEU A 113 -12.39 -36.01 7.34
N ALA A 114 -13.22 -36.02 8.38
CA ALA A 114 -13.94 -34.83 8.83
C ALA A 114 -12.98 -33.75 9.35
N ILE A 115 -12.00 -34.12 10.19
CA ILE A 115 -10.96 -33.19 10.68
C ILE A 115 -10.15 -32.62 9.53
N LEU A 116 -9.81 -33.47 8.57
CA LEU A 116 -9.02 -33.08 7.42
C LEU A 116 -9.76 -32.13 6.47
N ASP A 117 -11.06 -32.34 6.25
CA ASP A 117 -11.87 -31.42 5.46
C ASP A 117 -12.01 -30.07 6.17
N GLU A 118 -12.31 -30.08 7.47
CA GLU A 118 -12.37 -28.88 8.31
C GLU A 118 -11.03 -28.10 8.26
N GLY A 119 -9.91 -28.79 8.44
CA GLY A 119 -8.57 -28.20 8.38
C GLY A 119 -8.27 -27.51 7.04
N ARG A 120 -8.66 -28.15 5.92
CA ARG A 120 -8.54 -27.54 4.58
C ARG A 120 -9.45 -26.34 4.42
N ASN A 121 -10.69 -26.42 4.89
CA ASN A 121 -11.67 -25.34 4.81
C ASN A 121 -11.19 -24.12 5.61
N VAL A 122 -10.67 -24.32 6.82
CA VAL A 122 -10.07 -23.27 7.65
C VAL A 122 -8.85 -22.64 6.98
N ALA A 123 -7.93 -23.45 6.43
CA ALA A 123 -6.76 -22.94 5.72
C ALA A 123 -7.16 -22.10 4.49
N LYS A 124 -8.15 -22.57 3.72
CA LYS A 124 -8.69 -21.86 2.55
C LYS A 124 -9.37 -20.55 2.93
N ALA A 125 -10.18 -20.55 3.98
CA ALA A 125 -10.84 -19.35 4.50
C ALA A 125 -9.81 -18.32 5.00
N SER A 126 -8.74 -18.78 5.64
CA SER A 126 -7.64 -17.91 6.10
C SER A 126 -6.90 -17.27 4.92
N LEU A 127 -6.69 -18.01 3.83
CA LEU A 127 -6.08 -17.48 2.60
C LEU A 127 -6.97 -16.43 1.92
N TRP A 128 -8.28 -16.66 1.86
CA TRP A 128 -9.23 -15.67 1.35
C TRP A 128 -9.26 -14.40 2.19
N ALA A 129 -9.34 -14.53 3.52
CA ALA A 129 -9.31 -13.37 4.43
C ALA A 129 -8.02 -12.55 4.27
N ALA A 130 -6.87 -13.22 4.10
CA ALA A 130 -5.61 -12.55 3.81
C ALA A 130 -5.63 -11.81 2.46
N SER A 131 -6.22 -12.42 1.42
CA SER A 131 -6.33 -11.80 0.09
C SER A 131 -7.22 -10.55 0.12
N ASP A 132 -8.37 -10.63 0.80
CA ASP A 132 -9.29 -9.49 0.97
C ASP A 132 -8.64 -8.35 1.78
N ALA A 133 -7.84 -8.69 2.80
CA ALA A 133 -7.09 -7.71 3.57
C ALA A 133 -6.02 -7.00 2.71
N VAL A 134 -5.31 -7.72 1.85
CA VAL A 134 -4.35 -7.13 0.89
C VAL A 134 -5.07 -6.21 -0.09
N ASP A 135 -6.20 -6.62 -0.68
CA ASP A 135 -6.96 -5.80 -1.63
C ASP A 135 -7.48 -4.51 -0.97
N SER A 136 -8.04 -4.62 0.25
CA SER A 136 -8.51 -3.46 1.02
C SER A 136 -7.38 -2.48 1.34
N ALA A 137 -6.20 -3.00 1.72
CA ALA A 137 -5.03 -2.19 1.98
C ALA A 137 -4.48 -1.53 0.70
N ALA A 138 -4.44 -2.26 -0.42
CA ALA A 138 -4.03 -1.74 -1.73
C ALA A 138 -4.95 -0.60 -2.21
N ARG A 139 -6.27 -0.74 -2.04
CA ARG A 139 -7.25 0.33 -2.33
C ARG A 139 -7.04 1.54 -1.42
N SER A 140 -6.77 1.31 -0.14
CA SER A 140 -6.50 2.39 0.82
C SER A 140 -5.23 3.17 0.49
N ILE A 141 -4.15 2.46 0.12
CA ILE A 141 -2.89 3.06 -0.36
C ILE A 141 -3.18 3.86 -1.64
N THR A 142 -3.86 3.28 -2.62
CA THR A 142 -4.23 3.96 -3.88
C THR A 142 -5.00 5.25 -3.62
N MET A 143 -6.01 5.22 -2.74
CA MET A 143 -6.78 6.40 -2.37
C MET A 143 -5.92 7.47 -1.69
N ALA A 144 -5.08 7.07 -0.74
CA ALA A 144 -4.17 7.99 -0.05
C ALA A 144 -3.17 8.63 -1.01
N MET A 145 -2.66 7.87 -2.00
CA MET A 145 -1.78 8.38 -3.03
C MET A 145 -2.47 9.37 -3.96
N SER A 146 -3.67 9.05 -4.46
CA SER A 146 -4.46 9.97 -5.28
C SER A 146 -4.77 11.27 -4.55
N MET A 147 -5.13 11.20 -3.27
CA MET A 147 -5.41 12.38 -2.45
C MET A 147 -4.15 13.20 -2.15
N ARG A 148 -3.01 12.55 -1.90
CA ARG A 148 -1.71 13.22 -1.74
C ARG A 148 -1.30 13.92 -3.03
N ARG A 149 -1.50 13.26 -4.18
CA ARG A 149 -1.25 13.81 -5.51
C ARG A 149 -2.10 15.05 -5.79
N ALA A 150 -3.40 14.98 -5.53
CA ALA A 150 -4.33 16.09 -5.67
C ALA A 150 -3.94 17.26 -4.76
N SER A 151 -3.66 16.98 -3.48
CA SER A 151 -3.25 18.01 -2.52
C SER A 151 -1.96 18.70 -2.96
N TRP A 152 -0.99 17.95 -3.48
CA TRP A 152 0.24 18.53 -4.00
C TRP A 152 -0.01 19.40 -5.23
N LEU A 153 -0.76 18.92 -6.23
CA LEU A 153 -1.10 19.68 -7.44
C LEU A 153 -1.79 21.00 -7.09
N MET A 154 -2.76 20.96 -6.17
CA MET A 154 -3.49 22.15 -5.72
C MET A 154 -2.60 23.14 -4.95
N SER A 155 -1.45 22.71 -4.43
CA SER A 155 -0.48 23.56 -3.75
C SER A 155 0.68 24.04 -4.64
N SER A 156 0.79 23.50 -5.87
CA SER A 156 1.97 23.66 -6.72
C SER A 156 1.98 24.90 -7.62
N GLY A 157 0.87 25.66 -7.70
CA GLY A 157 0.74 26.80 -8.61
C GLY A 157 0.31 26.43 -10.04
N ILE A 158 0.74 25.26 -10.52
CA ILE A 158 0.52 24.72 -11.87
C ILE A 158 -0.89 24.94 -12.43
N SER A 159 -0.97 25.36 -13.70
CA SER A 159 -2.21 25.59 -14.44
C SER A 159 -3.19 24.41 -14.42
N THR A 160 -4.49 24.68 -14.45
CA THR A 160 -5.54 23.65 -14.35
C THR A 160 -5.48 22.62 -15.49
N GLU A 161 -5.02 23.01 -16.67
CA GLU A 161 -4.82 22.13 -17.83
C GLU A 161 -3.67 21.13 -17.59
N ALA A 162 -2.55 21.60 -17.05
CA ALA A 162 -1.44 20.75 -16.66
C ALA A 162 -1.82 19.84 -15.46
N GLN A 163 -2.62 20.32 -14.51
CA GLN A 163 -3.15 19.49 -13.42
C GLN A 163 -4.03 18.33 -13.91
N GLN A 164 -4.93 18.57 -14.87
CA GLN A 164 -5.80 17.53 -15.44
C GLN A 164 -5.02 16.49 -16.23
N SER A 165 -4.01 16.92 -17.00
CA SER A 165 -3.04 16.06 -17.68
C SER A 165 -2.30 15.16 -16.69
N ILE A 166 -1.87 15.73 -15.56
CA ILE A 166 -1.12 14.98 -14.55
C ILE A 166 -2.05 14.04 -13.76
N HIS A 167 -3.28 14.43 -13.41
CA HIS A 167 -4.17 13.63 -12.56
C HIS A 167 -4.44 12.22 -13.11
N ASN A 168 -4.60 12.08 -14.43
CA ASN A 168 -5.06 10.84 -15.08
C ASN A 168 -3.97 9.80 -15.36
N LEU A 169 -2.71 10.06 -14.97
CA LEU A 169 -1.61 9.14 -15.26
C LEU A 169 -1.51 8.01 -14.22
N PRO A 170 -1.17 6.77 -14.65
CA PRO A 170 -0.97 5.64 -13.75
C PRO A 170 0.19 5.89 -12.77
N PHE A 171 0.12 5.24 -11.61
CA PHE A 171 1.18 5.22 -10.60
C PHE A 171 2.13 4.05 -10.90
N ASP A 172 3.44 4.32 -10.92
CA ASP A 172 4.49 3.36 -11.31
C ASP A 172 5.16 2.66 -10.12
N GLY A 173 4.71 2.93 -8.89
CA GLY A 173 5.29 2.36 -7.69
C GLY A 173 6.49 3.14 -7.16
N LEU A 174 7.31 3.77 -8.00
CA LEU A 174 8.62 4.27 -7.59
C LEU A 174 8.58 5.65 -6.96
N ALA A 175 7.70 6.52 -7.43
CA ALA A 175 7.53 7.84 -6.88
C ALA A 175 6.11 8.34 -7.01
N LEU A 176 5.77 9.44 -6.33
CA LEU A 176 4.44 10.07 -6.39
C LEU A 176 3.92 10.26 -7.82
N PHE A 177 4.84 10.27 -8.78
CA PHE A 177 4.80 10.77 -10.13
C PHE A 177 5.72 9.89 -11.01
N ALA A 178 5.35 9.54 -12.23
CA ALA A 178 6.21 8.71 -13.10
C ALA A 178 7.30 9.54 -13.80
N GLU A 179 8.47 8.93 -14.06
CA GLU A 179 9.65 9.56 -14.71
C GLU A 179 9.35 10.09 -16.13
N GLN A 180 8.35 9.52 -16.82
CA GLN A 180 7.90 9.96 -18.16
C GLN A 180 7.41 11.42 -18.22
N ARG A 181 7.34 12.10 -17.08
CA ARG A 181 7.01 13.53 -16.94
C ARG A 181 8.06 14.50 -17.43
N ASP A 182 9.33 14.12 -17.39
CA ASP A 182 10.41 15.07 -17.70
C ASP A 182 10.27 15.58 -19.14
N THR A 183 9.76 14.74 -20.04
CA THR A 183 9.51 15.12 -21.44
C THR A 183 8.27 15.99 -21.68
N ARG A 184 7.24 15.94 -20.83
CA ARG A 184 6.02 16.76 -20.99
C ARG A 184 6.10 18.11 -20.28
N LEU A 185 6.84 18.19 -19.18
CA LEU A 185 7.09 19.46 -18.50
C LEU A 185 8.13 20.32 -19.25
N HIS A 186 9.09 19.71 -19.96
CA HIS A 186 10.03 20.45 -20.83
C HIS A 186 9.40 21.00 -22.13
N GLY A 187 8.14 20.67 -22.43
CA GLY A 187 7.45 21.11 -23.64
C GLY A 187 6.38 22.19 -23.41
N LEU A 188 6.18 22.62 -22.17
CA LEU A 188 5.36 23.79 -21.78
C LEU A 188 6.27 24.99 -21.57
#